data_AF-A0A970F2G2-F1
#
_entry.id   AF-A0A970F2G2-F1
#
_cell.length_a   1.000
_cell.length_b   1.000
_cell.length_c   1.000
_cell.angle_alpha   90.00
_cell.angle_beta   90.00
_cell.angle_gamma   90.00
#
_symmetry.space_group_name_H-M   'P 1'
#
loop_
_entity.id
_entity.type
_entity.pdbx_description
1 polymer ?
#
loop_
_entity_poly.entity_id
_entity_poly.type
_entity_poly.pdbx_seq_one_letter_code
_entity_poly.pdbx_strand_id
1 'polypeptide(L)'
;MRPKQSTSQLKCMLSAIPRSRVALVALLLFVTAFLAGCGRDKQVPTQAREPSARPDSSYTMVIRGSERQDLMPDPELFPIEDAQPAEAGGAPTSSYDEVEVTPLPVEQVGEPLEPGSLAGAKLAIIIDDLGGAVTATPELMQLRAPLTVAIMPGVGHAEEEARAAAESGFAVLLHQPMEPLDGSVSPGPGAITVGMTPDEIRSVLQYNLSKVPGAVGVNNHMGSKVTEDSEIMEVVLHEVFARGLFFIDSRTSSNSVVADVAEAMGASVLENSTFLDGVNTEEYVIEQIRSAAKKAHLLGQAVAIGHVRPATIRALKRMIPELEKAGVTLVTVDQIAPPIPDELRTPSLPAQPSAAAEEAEPPDATEPVEPEPPESLEPVETVEPEHTEEPSQKPPEPAQPFEPDWRLRREPQA
;
A
#
# COMPACT_ATOMS: atom_id res chain seq x y z
N MET A 1 -71.01 -38.27 15.31
CA MET A 1 -71.59 -39.20 14.30
C MET A 1 -70.91 -38.95 12.96
N ARG A 2 -70.40 -40.00 12.30
CA ARG A 2 -69.80 -39.93 10.94
C ARG A 2 -70.88 -39.76 9.85
N PRO A 3 -70.52 -39.51 8.59
CA PRO A 3 -70.32 -40.68 7.73
C PRO A 3 -69.03 -40.66 6.88
N LYS A 4 -68.49 -41.86 6.68
CA LYS A 4 -67.46 -42.20 5.69
C LYS A 4 -68.11 -42.33 4.31
N GLN A 5 -67.47 -41.83 3.26
CA GLN A 5 -67.66 -42.33 1.89
C GLN A 5 -66.37 -42.96 1.36
N SER A 6 -66.59 -43.90 0.44
CA SER A 6 -65.81 -45.11 0.19
C SER A 6 -64.66 -44.93 -0.81
N THR A 7 -63.49 -45.47 -0.46
CA THR A 7 -62.25 -45.57 -1.25
C THR A 7 -62.34 -46.49 -2.48
N SER A 8 -63.55 -46.88 -2.89
CA SER A 8 -63.77 -47.86 -3.97
C SER A 8 -63.81 -47.27 -5.37
N GLN A 9 -64.04 -45.95 -5.55
CA GLN A 9 -64.15 -45.34 -6.88
C GLN A 9 -62.82 -44.88 -7.47
N LEU A 10 -61.84 -44.50 -6.63
CA LEU A 10 -60.54 -44.02 -7.11
C LEU A 10 -59.64 -45.13 -7.68
N LYS A 11 -59.84 -46.39 -7.25
CA LYS A 11 -59.03 -47.53 -7.72
C LYS A 11 -59.40 -47.99 -9.14
N CYS A 12 -60.55 -47.60 -9.68
CA CYS A 12 -60.95 -47.98 -11.04
C CYS A 12 -60.42 -47.04 -12.13
N MET A 13 -60.07 -45.80 -11.81
CA MET A 13 -59.62 -44.82 -12.82
C MET A 13 -58.11 -44.83 -13.08
N LEU A 14 -57.29 -45.36 -12.17
CA LEU A 14 -55.82 -45.40 -12.34
C LEU A 14 -55.29 -46.66 -13.06
N SER A 15 -56.12 -47.68 -13.32
CA SER A 15 -55.66 -48.90 -14.00
C SER A 15 -55.67 -48.82 -15.54
N ALA A 16 -56.15 -47.71 -16.12
CA ALA A 16 -56.29 -47.55 -17.57
C ALA A 16 -55.19 -46.67 -18.21
N ILE A 17 -54.22 -46.19 -17.43
CA ILE A 17 -53.14 -45.32 -17.94
C ILE A 17 -51.88 -46.18 -18.20
N PRO A 18 -51.36 -46.25 -19.43
CA PRO A 18 -50.14 -46.98 -19.72
C PRO A 18 -48.97 -46.42 -18.91
N ARG A 19 -48.14 -47.31 -18.33
CA ARG A 19 -47.05 -46.96 -17.38
C ARG A 19 -46.10 -45.89 -17.90
N SER A 20 -45.95 -45.74 -19.22
CA SER A 20 -45.14 -44.71 -19.86
C SER A 20 -45.71 -43.29 -19.78
N ARG A 21 -46.95 -43.10 -19.31
CA ARG A 21 -47.60 -41.78 -19.21
C ARG A 21 -47.97 -41.35 -17.78
N VAL A 22 -47.66 -42.17 -16.77
CA VAL A 22 -47.94 -41.87 -15.35
C VAL A 22 -47.08 -40.70 -14.84
N ALA A 23 -45.83 -40.59 -15.27
CA ALA A 23 -44.95 -39.48 -14.89
C ALA A 23 -45.41 -38.13 -15.48
N LEU A 24 -45.97 -38.13 -16.69
CA LEU A 24 -46.44 -36.92 -17.37
C LEU A 24 -47.72 -36.35 -16.74
N VAL A 25 -48.62 -37.23 -16.27
CA VAL A 25 -49.85 -36.82 -15.57
C VAL A 25 -49.54 -36.32 -14.15
N ALA A 26 -48.55 -36.89 -13.46
CA ALA A 26 -48.10 -36.40 -12.16
C ALA A 26 -47.43 -35.01 -12.25
N LEU A 27 -46.68 -34.75 -13.32
CA LEU A 27 -46.04 -33.46 -13.56
C LEU A 27 -47.08 -32.36 -13.88
N LEU A 28 -48.14 -32.68 -14.64
CA LEU A 28 -49.19 -31.72 -15.00
C LEU A 28 -50.09 -31.31 -13.80
N LEU A 29 -50.28 -32.22 -12.84
CA LEU A 29 -51.07 -31.95 -11.61
C LEU A 29 -50.28 -31.14 -10.57
N PHE A 30 -48.95 -31.18 -10.60
CA PHE A 30 -48.11 -30.38 -9.67
C PHE A 30 -47.95 -28.94 -10.15
N VAL A 31 -47.82 -28.72 -11.46
CA VAL A 31 -47.69 -27.37 -12.06
C VAL A 31 -48.99 -26.55 -11.91
N THR A 32 -50.16 -27.20 -11.88
CA THR A 32 -51.45 -26.52 -11.69
C THR A 32 -51.74 -26.15 -10.24
N ALA A 33 -51.16 -26.85 -9.26
CA ALA A 33 -51.31 -26.53 -7.84
C ALA A 33 -50.45 -25.33 -7.38
N PHE A 34 -49.32 -25.07 -8.06
CA PHE A 34 -48.41 -23.98 -7.67
C PHE A 34 -48.87 -22.60 -8.20
N LEU A 35 -49.64 -22.57 -9.29
CA LEU A 35 -50.16 -21.31 -9.89
C LEU A 35 -51.46 -20.79 -9.24
N ALA A 36 -52.07 -21.53 -8.31
CA ALA A 36 -53.32 -21.14 -7.65
C ALA A 36 -53.13 -20.69 -6.18
N GLY A 37 -51.88 -20.60 -5.70
CA GLY A 37 -51.56 -20.61 -4.27
C GLY A 37 -51.01 -19.32 -3.64
N CYS A 38 -51.07 -18.14 -4.27
CA CYS A 38 -50.69 -16.88 -3.61
C CYS A 38 -51.49 -15.70 -4.16
N GLY A 39 -52.61 -15.35 -3.52
CA GLY A 39 -53.33 -14.09 -3.80
C GLY A 39 -54.64 -13.93 -3.02
N ARG A 40 -54.58 -13.18 -1.90
CA ARG A 40 -55.64 -12.44 -1.16
C ARG A 40 -55.29 -12.39 0.33
N ASP A 41 -55.46 -11.31 1.11
CA ASP A 41 -55.93 -9.93 0.90
C ASP A 41 -55.68 -9.18 2.23
N LYS A 42 -55.44 -7.85 2.19
CA LYS A 42 -56.07 -6.81 3.06
C LYS A 42 -55.39 -5.43 2.89
N GLN A 43 -56.15 -4.50 2.31
CA GLN A 43 -55.90 -3.05 2.12
C GLN A 43 -55.97 -2.27 3.47
N VAL A 44 -55.53 -1.01 3.64
CA VAL A 44 -55.95 0.31 3.08
C VAL A 44 -55.05 1.42 3.76
N PRO A 45 -54.96 2.72 3.38
CA PRO A 45 -54.83 3.44 2.10
C PRO A 45 -53.54 4.32 2.01
N THR A 46 -53.08 4.69 0.81
CA THR A 46 -52.14 5.82 0.64
C THR A 46 -52.55 6.70 -0.54
N GLN A 47 -52.56 8.02 -0.30
CA GLN A 47 -52.80 9.08 -1.26
C GLN A 47 -51.68 9.19 -2.31
N ALA A 48 -52.05 9.73 -3.47
CA ALA A 48 -51.24 9.86 -4.67
C ALA A 48 -50.07 10.85 -4.56
N ARG A 49 -48.91 10.48 -5.15
CA ARG A 49 -48.01 11.37 -5.90
C ARG A 49 -46.98 10.56 -6.73
N GLU A 50 -46.49 11.20 -7.78
CA GLU A 50 -45.83 10.72 -9.02
C GLU A 50 -44.52 9.89 -8.87
N PRO A 51 -44.10 9.16 -9.93
CA PRO A 51 -42.92 8.30 -9.87
C PRO A 51 -41.62 9.06 -10.23
N SER A 52 -40.64 9.06 -9.33
CA SER A 52 -39.23 9.35 -9.68
C SER A 52 -38.44 8.04 -9.65
N ALA A 53 -37.75 7.76 -10.75
CA ALA A 53 -36.99 6.54 -10.97
C ALA A 53 -35.76 6.45 -10.06
N ARG A 54 -35.56 5.26 -9.47
CA ARG A 54 -34.25 4.73 -9.05
C ARG A 54 -34.10 3.36 -9.70
N PRO A 55 -32.92 2.99 -10.22
CA PRO A 55 -32.59 1.58 -10.37
C PRO A 55 -31.88 1.10 -9.10
N ASP A 56 -32.52 0.16 -8.41
CA ASP A 56 -31.85 -0.86 -7.61
C ASP A 56 -31.10 -1.79 -8.57
N SER A 57 -29.81 -2.03 -8.33
CA SER A 57 -29.14 -3.26 -8.73
C SER A 57 -27.79 -3.35 -8.01
N SER A 58 -27.81 -3.97 -6.84
CA SER A 58 -26.64 -4.55 -6.20
C SER A 58 -26.11 -5.73 -7.03
N TYR A 59 -24.90 -5.59 -7.56
CA TYR A 59 -24.07 -6.72 -7.97
C TYR A 59 -22.72 -6.59 -7.26
N THR A 60 -22.56 -7.30 -6.15
CA THR A 60 -21.23 -7.61 -5.59
C THR A 60 -20.79 -8.90 -6.25
N MET A 61 -19.83 -8.83 -7.16
CA MET A 61 -19.22 -10.00 -7.76
C MET A 61 -18.08 -10.46 -6.86
N VAL A 62 -18.35 -11.46 -6.02
CA VAL A 62 -17.32 -12.25 -5.35
C VAL A 62 -16.68 -13.16 -6.40
N ILE A 63 -15.43 -12.90 -6.79
CA ILE A 63 -14.70 -13.83 -7.64
C ILE A 63 -14.13 -14.94 -6.76
N ARG A 64 -14.84 -16.07 -6.73
CA ARG A 64 -14.33 -17.35 -6.22
C ARG A 64 -13.41 -17.98 -7.27
N GLY A 65 -12.28 -18.51 -6.82
CA GLY A 65 -11.28 -19.16 -7.65
C GLY A 65 -11.82 -20.32 -8.49
N SER A 66 -11.24 -20.48 -9.68
CA SER A 66 -11.28 -21.73 -10.44
C SER A 66 -9.93 -21.97 -11.11
N GLU A 67 -9.30 -23.06 -10.70
CA GLU A 67 -8.36 -23.94 -11.41
C GLU A 67 -7.83 -23.46 -12.78
N ARG A 68 -6.51 -23.35 -12.90
CA ARG A 68 -5.82 -23.64 -14.16
C ARG A 68 -4.69 -24.64 -13.92
N GLN A 69 -4.97 -25.86 -14.36
CA GLN A 69 -4.00 -26.85 -14.77
C GLN A 69 -3.31 -26.42 -16.07
N ASP A 70 -2.01 -26.72 -16.11
CA ASP A 70 -1.19 -27.10 -17.26
C ASP A 70 -0.84 -26.05 -18.33
N LEU A 71 0.41 -25.55 -18.22
CA LEU A 71 1.43 -25.59 -19.27
C LEU A 71 2.75 -25.06 -18.71
N MET A 72 3.54 -25.96 -18.09
CA MET A 72 4.96 -25.73 -17.82
C MET A 72 5.75 -26.02 -19.10
N PRO A 73 6.71 -25.18 -19.52
CA PRO A 73 7.73 -25.62 -20.46
C PRO A 73 8.85 -26.38 -19.74
N ASP A 74 9.26 -27.45 -20.41
CA ASP A 74 10.29 -28.47 -20.15
C ASP A 74 11.64 -27.94 -19.59
N PRO A 75 12.17 -28.49 -18.49
CA PRO A 75 13.48 -28.13 -17.94
C PRO A 75 14.56 -29.13 -18.39
N GLU A 76 14.92 -29.14 -19.67
CA GLU A 76 16.15 -29.78 -20.12
C GLU A 76 16.89 -28.88 -21.11
N LEU A 77 17.85 -28.12 -20.59
CA LEU A 77 19.05 -27.65 -21.29
C LEU A 77 19.91 -26.94 -20.23
N PHE A 78 20.85 -27.67 -19.63
CA PHE A 78 22.24 -27.30 -19.33
C PHE A 78 22.81 -28.35 -18.33
N PRO A 79 23.83 -29.14 -18.69
CA PRO A 79 24.39 -30.16 -17.81
C PRO A 79 25.13 -29.54 -16.62
N ILE A 80 24.94 -30.10 -15.43
CA ILE A 80 25.78 -29.85 -14.26
C ILE A 80 27.05 -30.68 -14.44
N GLU A 81 28.19 -30.02 -14.66
CA GLU A 81 29.51 -30.64 -14.55
C GLU A 81 30.08 -30.44 -13.13
N ASP A 82 30.78 -31.47 -12.67
CA ASP A 82 31.15 -31.77 -11.30
C ASP A 82 32.00 -30.70 -10.59
N ALA A 83 31.62 -30.38 -9.35
CA ALA A 83 32.43 -29.59 -8.44
C ALA A 83 33.53 -30.43 -7.79
N GLN A 84 34.78 -29.97 -7.90
CA GLN A 84 35.87 -30.30 -6.96
C GLN A 84 36.38 -29.02 -6.28
N PRO A 85 36.86 -29.12 -5.02
CA PRO A 85 36.97 -27.96 -4.13
C PRO A 85 38.29 -27.21 -4.37
N ALA A 86 38.21 -25.87 -4.37
CA ALA A 86 39.38 -25.00 -4.39
C ALA A 86 39.51 -24.21 -3.08
N GLU A 87 40.72 -24.35 -2.54
CA GLU A 87 41.38 -23.69 -1.41
C GLU A 87 41.14 -22.18 -1.25
N ALA A 88 41.36 -21.71 -0.02
CA ALA A 88 41.24 -20.34 0.43
C ALA A 88 42.21 -19.36 -0.27
N GLY A 89 41.70 -18.22 -0.74
CA GLY A 89 42.52 -17.09 -1.13
C GLY A 89 41.72 -15.87 -1.63
N GLY A 90 41.88 -14.74 -0.94
CA GLY A 90 41.70 -13.39 -1.49
C GLY A 90 40.27 -12.86 -1.68
N ALA A 91 39.93 -11.80 -0.95
CA ALA A 91 38.70 -11.03 -1.19
C ALA A 91 38.69 -10.41 -2.60
N PRO A 92 37.61 -10.57 -3.39
CA PRO A 92 37.48 -9.85 -4.64
C PRO A 92 36.88 -8.46 -4.38
N THR A 93 37.66 -7.43 -4.70
CA THR A 93 37.17 -6.07 -4.92
C THR A 93 36.24 -6.09 -6.14
N SER A 94 34.93 -5.97 -5.93
CA SER A 94 33.98 -5.79 -7.04
C SER A 94 34.05 -4.36 -7.52
N SER A 95 34.73 -4.15 -8.64
CA SER A 95 34.47 -3.02 -9.52
C SER A 95 33.15 -3.32 -10.23
N TYR A 96 32.10 -2.59 -9.88
CA TYR A 96 30.91 -2.53 -10.73
C TYR A 96 31.33 -1.75 -11.98
N ASP A 97 31.43 -2.44 -13.12
CA ASP A 97 31.41 -1.76 -14.41
C ASP A 97 30.13 -0.92 -14.45
N GLU A 98 30.27 0.39 -14.69
CA GLU A 98 29.16 1.26 -15.03
C GLU A 98 28.48 0.66 -16.27
N VAL A 99 27.37 -0.04 -16.05
CA VAL A 99 26.47 -0.41 -17.13
C VAL A 99 25.90 0.90 -17.65
N GLU A 100 26.45 1.36 -18.77
CA GLU A 100 25.91 2.45 -19.56
C GLU A 100 24.50 2.01 -20.02
N VAL A 101 23.50 2.36 -19.22
CA VAL A 101 22.09 2.13 -19.56
C VAL A 101 21.79 3.05 -20.72
N THR A 102 21.87 2.51 -21.93
CA THR A 102 21.31 3.17 -23.11
C THR A 102 19.82 3.39 -22.84
N PRO A 103 19.31 4.63 -22.91
CA PRO A 103 17.89 4.88 -22.80
C PRO A 103 17.16 4.01 -23.82
N LEU A 104 16.12 3.30 -23.38
CA LEU A 104 15.26 2.59 -24.31
C LEU A 104 14.80 3.58 -25.39
N PRO A 105 14.79 3.18 -26.68
CA PRO A 105 14.29 4.03 -27.74
C PRO A 105 12.92 4.61 -27.35
N VAL A 106 12.73 5.91 -27.58
CA VAL A 106 11.55 6.74 -27.23
C VAL A 106 10.22 6.21 -27.84
N GLU A 107 10.23 5.06 -28.52
CA GLU A 107 9.13 4.43 -29.23
C GLU A 107 8.28 3.44 -28.39
N GLN A 108 8.52 3.29 -27.09
CA GLN A 108 7.73 2.38 -26.24
C GLN A 108 7.19 3.05 -24.97
N VAL A 109 6.98 4.37 -25.00
CA VAL A 109 6.04 5.01 -24.07
C VAL A 109 4.68 4.81 -24.73
N GLY A 110 3.81 4.00 -24.14
CA GLY A 110 2.49 3.65 -24.67
C GLY A 110 1.67 4.88 -25.04
N GLU A 111 0.62 4.67 -25.84
CA GLU A 111 -0.18 5.79 -26.31
C GLU A 111 -0.73 6.62 -25.14
N PRO A 112 -0.62 7.97 -25.20
CA PRO A 112 -1.19 8.85 -24.20
C PRO A 112 -2.67 8.57 -23.95
N LEU A 113 -3.13 8.82 -22.73
CA LEU A 113 -4.54 8.66 -22.40
C LEU A 113 -5.40 9.68 -23.15
N GLU A 114 -6.42 9.19 -23.86
CA GLU A 114 -7.36 10.04 -24.56
C GLU A 114 -8.21 10.89 -23.58
N PRO A 115 -8.50 12.16 -23.89
CA PRO A 115 -9.25 13.02 -22.98
C PRO A 115 -10.63 12.46 -22.61
N GLY A 116 -10.96 12.45 -21.32
CA GLY A 116 -12.20 11.90 -20.78
C GLY A 116 -12.38 10.38 -20.92
N SER A 117 -11.41 9.65 -21.48
CA SER A 117 -11.51 8.21 -21.73
C SER A 117 -11.65 7.36 -20.47
N LEU A 118 -11.26 7.90 -19.31
CA LEU A 118 -11.28 7.23 -18.01
C LEU A 118 -12.16 7.96 -16.99
N ALA A 119 -13.15 8.74 -17.46
CA ALA A 119 -14.06 9.49 -16.59
C ALA A 119 -14.69 8.61 -15.50
N GLY A 120 -14.65 9.08 -14.25
CA GLY A 120 -15.20 8.39 -13.09
C GLY A 120 -14.24 7.41 -12.39
N ALA A 121 -13.04 7.18 -12.93
CA ALA A 121 -12.00 6.39 -12.27
C ALA A 121 -11.45 7.14 -11.05
N LYS A 122 -11.33 6.45 -9.91
CA LYS A 122 -10.61 6.96 -8.72
C LYS A 122 -9.27 6.25 -8.56
N LEU A 123 -8.17 6.99 -8.56
CA LEU A 123 -6.84 6.41 -8.41
C LEU A 123 -6.17 7.00 -7.17
N ALA A 124 -5.88 6.14 -6.18
CA ALA A 124 -5.00 6.48 -5.07
C ALA A 124 -3.56 6.07 -5.40
N ILE A 125 -2.63 7.01 -5.26
CA ILE A 125 -1.20 6.74 -5.42
C ILE A 125 -0.52 6.93 -4.06
N ILE A 126 0.18 5.89 -3.61
CA ILE A 126 0.98 5.89 -2.39
C ILE A 126 2.46 5.94 -2.77
N ILE A 127 3.23 6.81 -2.11
CA ILE A 127 4.67 6.88 -2.22
C ILE A 127 5.32 6.40 -0.92
N ASP A 128 5.96 5.25 -1.00
CA ASP A 128 6.62 4.54 0.11
C ASP A 128 8.06 5.03 0.34
N ASP A 129 8.64 4.58 1.46
CA ASP A 129 10.03 4.77 1.90
C ASP A 129 10.45 6.21 2.28
N LEU A 130 9.51 7.05 2.71
CA LEU A 130 9.84 8.35 3.30
C LEU A 130 10.41 8.21 4.74
N GLY A 131 10.96 9.30 5.26
CA GLY A 131 11.49 9.44 6.63
C GLY A 131 13.03 9.42 6.71
N GLY A 132 13.71 9.09 5.61
CA GLY A 132 15.17 9.00 5.54
C GLY A 132 15.88 10.25 5.03
N ALA A 133 15.19 11.38 4.84
CA ALA A 133 15.67 12.54 4.07
C ALA A 133 16.15 12.13 2.66
N VAL A 134 15.32 11.36 1.96
CA VAL A 134 15.62 10.94 0.59
C VAL A 134 15.66 12.17 -0.31
N THR A 135 16.61 12.20 -1.25
CA THR A 135 16.88 13.37 -2.10
C THR A 135 15.67 13.85 -2.91
N ALA A 136 14.72 12.95 -3.20
CA ALA A 136 13.51 13.26 -3.94
C ALA A 136 12.35 13.77 -3.07
N THR A 137 12.42 13.67 -1.73
CA THR A 137 11.35 14.10 -0.82
C THR A 137 10.97 15.58 -1.02
N PRO A 138 11.91 16.54 -1.12
CA PRO A 138 11.54 17.94 -1.32
C PRO A 138 10.80 18.21 -2.63
N GLU A 139 11.07 17.44 -3.70
CA GLU A 139 10.35 17.57 -4.97
C GLU A 139 8.96 16.94 -4.89
N LEU A 140 8.83 15.80 -4.20
CA LEU A 140 7.53 15.17 -3.91
C LEU A 140 6.61 16.14 -3.15
N MET A 141 7.09 16.77 -2.07
CA MET A 141 6.27 17.70 -1.26
C MET A 141 5.77 18.93 -2.04
N GLN A 142 6.37 19.25 -3.19
CA GLN A 142 5.92 20.34 -4.06
C GLN A 142 4.81 19.93 -5.03
N LEU A 143 4.52 18.62 -5.17
CA LEU A 143 3.44 18.13 -6.02
C LEU A 143 2.09 18.45 -5.39
N ARG A 144 1.37 19.40 -6.00
CA ARG A 144 0.02 19.78 -5.58
C ARG A 144 -1.02 18.82 -6.15
N ALA A 145 -1.04 17.59 -5.65
CA ALA A 145 -2.02 16.57 -6.02
C ALA A 145 -2.41 15.74 -4.78
N PRO A 146 -3.64 15.19 -4.73
CA PRO A 146 -4.07 14.32 -3.65
C PRO A 146 -3.32 12.99 -3.74
N LEU A 147 -2.20 12.92 -3.05
CA LEU A 147 -1.31 11.76 -2.95
C LEU A 147 -1.23 11.31 -1.50
N THR A 148 -0.85 10.06 -1.31
CA THR A 148 -0.57 9.48 0.01
C THR A 148 0.93 9.20 0.12
N VAL A 149 1.50 9.39 1.29
CA VAL A 149 2.89 8.99 1.58
C VAL A 149 2.93 7.97 2.71
N ALA A 150 3.83 7.01 2.62
CA ALA A 150 4.09 6.07 3.70
C ALA A 150 5.50 6.28 4.26
N ILE A 151 5.59 6.42 5.57
CA ILE A 151 6.80 6.85 6.27
C ILE A 151 7.34 5.70 7.10
N MET A 152 8.61 5.37 6.87
CA MET A 152 9.31 4.35 7.64
C MET A 152 9.48 4.85 9.09
N PRO A 153 9.18 4.03 10.11
CA PRO A 153 9.45 4.39 11.49
C PRO A 153 10.95 4.26 11.80
N GLY A 154 11.41 4.98 12.82
CA GLY A 154 12.77 4.79 13.36
C GLY A 154 13.91 5.24 12.44
N VAL A 155 13.62 5.90 11.32
CA VAL A 155 14.60 6.61 10.47
C VAL A 155 14.65 8.10 10.85
N GLY A 156 15.77 8.76 10.53
CA GLY A 156 16.19 10.01 11.16
C GLY A 156 15.23 11.20 11.05
N HIS A 157 14.38 11.24 10.02
CA HIS A 157 13.47 12.37 9.73
C HIS A 157 11.99 11.94 9.70
N ALA A 158 11.65 10.75 10.21
CA ALA A 158 10.29 10.21 10.16
C ALA A 158 9.22 11.17 10.71
N GLU A 159 9.45 11.70 11.93
CA GLU A 159 8.48 12.60 12.57
C GLU A 159 8.37 13.97 11.90
N GLU A 160 9.47 14.47 11.33
CA GLU A 160 9.51 15.75 10.61
C GLU A 160 8.79 15.63 9.25
N GLU A 161 9.15 14.61 8.46
CA GLU A 161 8.54 14.36 7.16
C GLU A 161 7.04 14.02 7.30
N ALA A 162 6.61 13.37 8.39
CA ALA A 162 5.20 13.10 8.66
C ALA A 162 4.38 14.38 8.85
N ARG A 163 4.89 15.31 9.67
CA ARG A 163 4.23 16.60 9.89
C ARG A 163 4.22 17.42 8.62
N ALA A 164 5.36 17.53 7.93
CA ALA A 164 5.48 18.29 6.69
C ALA A 164 4.58 17.74 5.58
N ALA A 165 4.44 16.42 5.47
CA ALA A 165 3.53 15.78 4.51
C ALA A 165 2.07 16.12 4.82
N ALA A 166 1.66 15.99 6.08
CA ALA A 166 0.28 16.29 6.49
C ALA A 166 -0.06 17.77 6.27
N GLU A 167 0.85 18.69 6.62
CA GLU A 167 0.72 20.13 6.37
C GLU A 167 0.66 20.47 4.87
N SER A 168 1.30 19.66 4.03
CA SER A 168 1.28 19.79 2.57
C SER A 168 0.05 19.13 1.91
N GLY A 169 -0.87 18.58 2.71
CA GLY A 169 -2.13 17.99 2.24
C GLY A 169 -2.04 16.54 1.78
N PHE A 170 -0.94 15.84 2.07
CA PHE A 170 -0.83 14.41 1.85
C PHE A 170 -1.55 13.64 2.97
N ALA A 171 -2.17 12.52 2.62
CA ALA A 171 -2.48 11.52 3.63
C ALA A 171 -1.20 10.78 4.05
N VAL A 172 -1.05 10.50 5.33
CA VAL A 172 0.16 9.88 5.90
C VAL A 172 -0.16 8.47 6.37
N LEU A 173 0.67 7.51 6.01
CA LEU A 173 0.64 6.14 6.50
C LEU A 173 1.91 5.83 7.29
N LEU A 174 1.77 4.97 8.29
CA LEU A 174 2.93 4.23 8.78
C LEU A 174 3.33 3.18 7.74
N HIS A 175 4.57 3.23 7.28
CA HIS A 175 5.17 2.18 6.47
C HIS A 175 5.81 1.14 7.38
N GLN A 176 5.03 0.16 7.84
CA GLN A 176 5.41 -0.77 8.89
C GLN A 176 6.42 -1.80 8.36
N PRO A 177 7.67 -1.84 8.87
CA PRO A 177 8.66 -2.84 8.47
C PRO A 177 8.22 -4.23 8.90
N MET A 178 8.33 -5.19 7.99
CA MET A 178 7.92 -6.57 8.22
C MET A 178 8.90 -7.55 7.56
N GLU A 179 9.14 -8.69 8.18
CA GLU A 179 10.09 -9.70 7.69
C GLU A 179 9.70 -10.23 6.29
N PRO A 180 10.62 -10.17 5.30
CA PRO A 180 10.46 -10.83 4.01
C PRO A 180 10.83 -12.31 4.08
N LEU A 181 10.45 -13.06 3.04
CA LEU A 181 10.91 -14.44 2.83
C LEU A 181 12.42 -14.51 2.63
N ASP A 182 13.00 -13.52 1.93
CA ASP A 182 14.44 -13.39 1.75
C ASP A 182 15.07 -12.74 2.99
N GLY A 183 15.55 -13.58 3.92
CA GLY A 183 16.22 -13.13 5.14
C GLY A 183 17.58 -12.47 4.94
N SER A 184 18.09 -12.34 3.71
CA SER A 184 19.36 -11.62 3.45
C SER A 184 19.21 -10.09 3.54
N VAL A 185 17.97 -9.59 3.45
CA VAL A 185 17.66 -8.16 3.49
C VAL A 185 17.00 -7.82 4.83
N SER A 186 17.56 -6.83 5.52
CA SER A 186 16.95 -6.29 6.73
C SER A 186 15.77 -5.37 6.36
N PRO A 187 14.58 -5.54 6.95
CA PRO A 187 13.45 -4.62 6.76
C PRO A 187 13.68 -3.23 7.38
N GLY A 188 14.71 -3.09 8.22
CA GLY A 188 14.97 -1.87 8.98
C GLY A 188 14.45 -1.91 10.42
N PRO A 189 14.62 -0.81 11.17
CA PRO A 189 14.26 -0.73 12.58
C PRO A 189 12.74 -0.83 12.79
N GLY A 190 12.33 -1.43 13.91
CA GLY A 190 10.91 -1.58 14.24
C GLY A 190 10.19 -2.65 13.41
N ALA A 191 10.93 -3.60 12.83
CA ALA A 191 10.34 -4.69 12.05
C ALA A 191 9.53 -5.67 12.90
N ILE A 192 8.39 -6.10 12.39
CA ILE A 192 7.64 -7.26 12.89
C ILE A 192 8.20 -8.50 12.20
N THR A 193 8.48 -9.56 12.96
CA THR A 193 9.06 -10.81 12.45
C THR A 193 8.26 -12.02 12.87
N VAL A 194 8.34 -13.09 12.09
CA VAL A 194 7.75 -14.38 12.43
C VAL A 194 8.41 -14.91 13.71
N GLY A 195 7.61 -15.14 14.75
CA GLY A 195 8.06 -15.58 16.07
C GLY A 195 7.95 -14.54 17.19
N MET A 196 7.59 -13.29 16.86
CA MET A 196 7.19 -12.32 17.89
C MET A 196 5.87 -12.74 18.55
N THR A 197 5.79 -12.53 19.85
CA THR A 197 4.55 -12.70 20.62
C THR A 197 3.56 -11.56 20.32
N PRO A 198 2.26 -11.75 20.61
CA PRO A 198 1.28 -10.69 20.42
C PRO A 198 1.58 -9.38 21.16
N ASP A 199 2.16 -9.46 22.36
CA ASP A 199 2.55 -8.28 23.14
C ASP A 199 3.74 -7.53 22.52
N GLU A 200 4.70 -8.25 21.94
CA GLU A 200 5.82 -7.66 21.21
C GLU A 200 5.32 -6.94 19.94
N ILE A 201 4.43 -7.58 19.17
CA ILE A 201 3.82 -6.99 17.96
C ILE A 201 3.10 -5.68 18.32
N ARG A 202 2.25 -5.70 19.37
CA ARG A 202 1.54 -4.50 19.85
C ARG A 202 2.50 -3.40 20.27
N SER A 203 3.56 -3.75 21.01
CA SER A 203 4.56 -2.78 21.48
C SER A 203 5.32 -2.14 20.32
N VAL A 204 5.69 -2.94 19.30
CA VAL A 204 6.35 -2.46 18.08
C VAL A 204 5.43 -1.52 17.30
N LEU A 205 4.17 -1.91 17.05
CA LEU A 205 3.21 -1.05 16.36
C LEU A 205 2.96 0.25 17.10
N GLN A 206 2.78 0.20 18.42
CA GLN A 206 2.60 1.39 19.24
C GLN A 206 3.80 2.34 19.13
N TYR A 207 5.01 1.80 19.25
CA TYR A 207 6.23 2.59 19.13
C TYR A 207 6.36 3.19 17.73
N ASN A 208 6.17 2.40 16.68
CA ASN A 208 6.31 2.85 15.29
C ASN A 208 5.27 3.93 14.93
N LEU A 209 4.01 3.76 15.35
CA LEU A 209 2.98 4.77 15.16
C LEU A 209 3.31 6.08 15.89
N SER A 210 3.96 6.02 17.06
CA SER A 210 4.42 7.23 17.76
C SER A 210 5.49 8.02 16.99
N LYS A 211 6.17 7.38 16.04
CA LYS A 211 7.20 7.99 15.18
C LYS A 211 6.64 8.56 13.88
N VAL A 212 5.36 8.31 13.59
CA VAL A 212 4.67 8.79 12.38
C VAL A 212 3.38 9.52 12.82
N PRO A 213 3.51 10.72 13.41
CA PRO A 213 2.36 11.49 13.89
C PRO A 213 1.39 11.79 12.73
N GLY A 214 0.09 11.72 13.01
CA GLY A 214 -0.95 11.99 12.00
C GLY A 214 -1.20 10.86 11.00
N ALA A 215 -0.59 9.68 11.18
CA ALA A 215 -0.88 8.51 10.36
C ALA A 215 -2.38 8.16 10.41
N VAL A 216 -3.02 8.03 9.24
CA VAL A 216 -4.44 7.66 9.07
C VAL A 216 -4.62 6.17 8.80
N GLY A 217 -3.52 5.47 8.51
CA GLY A 217 -3.50 4.04 8.21
C GLY A 217 -2.09 3.46 8.26
N VAL A 218 -1.98 2.18 7.91
CA VAL A 218 -0.72 1.42 7.86
C VAL A 218 -0.64 0.68 6.53
N ASN A 219 0.54 0.65 5.93
CA ASN A 219 0.88 -0.36 4.91
C ASN A 219 2.16 -1.10 5.31
N ASN A 220 2.40 -2.27 4.74
CA ASN A 220 3.62 -3.04 5.01
C ASN A 220 4.78 -2.63 4.09
N HIS A 221 5.96 -2.43 4.68
CA HIS A 221 7.25 -2.42 4.01
C HIS A 221 7.81 -3.84 3.97
N MET A 222 8.19 -4.33 2.79
CA MET A 222 8.54 -5.74 2.57
C MET A 222 7.43 -6.67 3.11
N GLY A 223 7.73 -7.55 4.07
CA GLY A 223 6.71 -8.33 4.76
C GLY A 223 6.25 -9.59 4.07
N SER A 224 6.86 -10.03 2.97
CA SER A 224 6.39 -11.21 2.22
C SER A 224 6.28 -12.49 3.06
N LYS A 225 7.00 -12.60 4.18
CA LYS A 225 6.85 -13.72 5.12
C LYS A 225 5.78 -13.46 6.18
N VAL A 226 5.74 -12.25 6.75
CA VAL A 226 4.74 -11.86 7.76
C VAL A 226 3.33 -11.82 7.20
N THR A 227 3.15 -11.28 5.99
CA THR A 227 1.82 -11.18 5.36
C THR A 227 1.25 -12.52 4.94
N GLU A 228 2.06 -13.58 4.92
CA GLU A 228 1.59 -14.97 4.70
C GLU A 228 1.21 -15.69 6.00
N ASP A 229 1.51 -15.10 7.17
CA ASP A 229 1.23 -15.68 8.48
C ASP A 229 -0.08 -15.13 9.05
N SER A 230 -1.11 -15.98 9.11
CA SER A 230 -2.43 -15.54 9.57
C SER A 230 -2.48 -15.20 11.05
N GLU A 231 -1.70 -15.88 11.90
CA GLU A 231 -1.71 -15.62 13.35
C GLU A 231 -1.09 -14.25 13.65
N ILE A 232 0.01 -13.91 12.98
CA ILE A 232 0.64 -12.60 13.13
C ILE A 232 -0.24 -11.51 12.54
N MET A 233 -0.78 -11.73 11.33
CA MET A 233 -1.63 -10.73 10.69
C MET A 233 -2.93 -10.48 11.47
N GLU A 234 -3.49 -11.46 12.16
CA GLU A 234 -4.65 -11.25 13.04
C GLU A 234 -4.30 -10.26 14.17
N VAL A 235 -3.13 -10.41 14.80
CA VAL A 235 -2.67 -9.48 15.86
C VAL A 235 -2.42 -8.08 15.28
N VAL A 236 -1.75 -8.00 14.13
CA VAL A 236 -1.44 -6.72 13.46
C VAL A 236 -2.73 -5.98 13.09
N LEU A 237 -3.64 -6.64 12.38
CA LEU A 237 -4.90 -6.05 11.95
C LEU A 237 -5.78 -5.67 13.14
N HIS A 238 -5.82 -6.50 14.19
CA HIS A 238 -6.54 -6.17 15.41
C HIS A 238 -6.02 -4.87 16.04
N GLU A 239 -4.69 -4.74 16.21
CA GLU A 239 -4.10 -3.53 16.81
C GLU A 239 -4.31 -2.29 15.94
N VAL A 240 -4.22 -2.42 14.61
CA VAL A 240 -4.45 -1.34 13.65
C VAL A 240 -5.92 -0.88 13.69
N PHE A 241 -6.88 -1.80 13.58
CA PHE A 241 -8.30 -1.48 13.61
C PHE A 241 -8.77 -0.97 14.99
N ALA A 242 -8.21 -1.49 16.09
CA ALA A 242 -8.49 -1.02 17.44
C ALA A 242 -8.19 0.47 17.63
N ARG A 243 -7.23 1.02 16.87
CA ARG A 243 -6.86 2.44 16.87
C ARG A 243 -7.65 3.27 15.87
N GLY A 244 -8.60 2.66 15.14
CA GLY A 244 -9.35 3.33 14.10
C GLY A 244 -8.54 3.63 12.83
N LEU A 245 -7.42 2.92 12.63
CA LEU A 245 -6.58 3.03 11.44
C LEU A 245 -6.93 1.93 10.44
N PHE A 246 -6.91 2.22 9.14
CA PHE A 246 -7.08 1.19 8.10
C PHE A 246 -5.73 0.55 7.75
N PHE A 247 -5.78 -0.65 7.15
CA PHE A 247 -4.61 -1.34 6.64
C PHE A 247 -4.67 -1.44 5.11
N ILE A 248 -3.52 -1.24 4.47
CA ILE A 248 -3.33 -1.45 3.03
C ILE A 248 -2.27 -2.54 2.86
N ASP A 249 -2.66 -3.63 2.21
CA ASP A 249 -1.70 -4.66 1.81
C ASP A 249 -0.93 -4.18 0.59
N SER A 250 0.39 -4.00 0.74
CA SER A 250 1.28 -3.64 -0.35
C SER A 250 1.41 -4.76 -1.40
N ARG A 251 0.93 -5.97 -1.11
CA ARG A 251 0.95 -7.16 -1.97
C ARG A 251 2.37 -7.55 -2.40
N THR A 252 3.29 -7.56 -1.45
CA THR A 252 4.69 -7.99 -1.65
C THR A 252 4.83 -9.51 -1.78
N SER A 253 3.78 -10.27 -1.49
CA SER A 253 3.64 -11.69 -1.83
C SER A 253 2.27 -11.96 -2.49
N SER A 254 2.25 -12.88 -3.45
CA SER A 254 1.00 -13.39 -4.04
C SER A 254 0.16 -14.21 -3.04
N ASN A 255 0.80 -14.74 -2.00
CA ASN A 255 0.19 -15.59 -0.98
C ASN A 255 -0.23 -14.81 0.27
N SER A 256 -0.19 -13.47 0.22
CA SER A 256 -0.62 -12.65 1.35
C SER A 256 -2.03 -13.01 1.78
N VAL A 257 -2.22 -13.20 3.09
CA VAL A 257 -3.48 -13.58 3.74
C VAL A 257 -4.20 -12.38 4.38
N VAL A 258 -3.67 -11.16 4.20
CA VAL A 258 -4.17 -9.95 4.87
C VAL A 258 -5.66 -9.73 4.61
N ALA A 259 -6.11 -9.89 3.36
CA ALA A 259 -7.52 -9.75 2.99
C ALA A 259 -8.41 -10.81 3.65
N ASP A 260 -7.98 -12.07 3.63
CA ASP A 260 -8.73 -13.19 4.21
C ASP A 260 -8.86 -13.04 5.74
N VAL A 261 -7.79 -12.61 6.42
CA VAL A 261 -7.80 -12.36 7.87
C VAL A 261 -8.70 -11.18 8.20
N ALA A 262 -8.62 -10.08 7.44
CA ALA A 262 -9.50 -8.93 7.64
C ALA A 262 -10.99 -9.29 7.46
N GLU A 263 -11.31 -10.09 6.43
CA GLU A 263 -12.67 -10.59 6.20
C GLU A 263 -13.15 -11.48 7.36
N ALA A 264 -12.29 -12.36 7.88
CA ALA A 264 -12.61 -13.18 9.05
C ALA A 264 -12.91 -12.36 10.31
N MET A 265 -12.32 -11.16 10.42
CA MET A 265 -12.60 -10.18 11.48
C MET A 265 -13.83 -9.31 11.20
N GLY A 266 -14.47 -9.45 10.03
CA GLY A 266 -15.62 -8.63 9.62
C GLY A 266 -15.24 -7.26 9.03
N ALA A 267 -13.96 -7.06 8.70
CA ALA A 267 -13.44 -5.85 8.06
C ALA A 267 -13.12 -6.08 6.58
N SER A 268 -12.68 -5.02 5.91
CA SER A 268 -12.08 -5.10 4.58
C SER A 268 -10.83 -4.25 4.55
N VAL A 269 -9.89 -4.58 3.67
CA VAL A 269 -8.64 -3.83 3.45
C VAL A 269 -8.55 -3.41 1.99
N LEU A 270 -7.68 -2.45 1.70
CA LEU A 270 -7.27 -2.16 0.33
C LEU A 270 -6.02 -2.95 -0.01
N GLU A 271 -5.89 -3.35 -1.27
CA GLU A 271 -4.72 -4.05 -1.79
C GLU A 271 -4.08 -3.22 -2.90
N ASN A 272 -2.75 -3.24 -2.95
CA ASN A 272 -2.01 -2.67 -4.06
C ASN A 272 -2.36 -3.39 -5.38
N SER A 273 -2.80 -2.61 -6.37
CA SER A 273 -3.12 -3.13 -7.69
C SER A 273 -1.90 -3.22 -8.63
N THR A 274 -0.87 -2.41 -8.38
CA THR A 274 0.36 -2.39 -9.17
C THR A 274 1.47 -1.59 -8.49
N PHE A 275 2.70 -2.12 -8.53
CA PHE A 275 3.88 -1.30 -8.26
C PHE A 275 4.24 -0.44 -9.47
N LEU A 276 4.57 0.83 -9.23
CA LEU A 276 4.84 1.82 -10.25
C LEU A 276 6.29 1.78 -10.75
N ASP A 277 7.23 1.39 -9.90
CA ASP A 277 8.67 1.64 -10.10
C ASP A 277 9.54 0.40 -9.85
N GLY A 278 9.01 -0.78 -10.16
CA GLY A 278 9.78 -2.03 -10.21
C GLY A 278 10.99 -1.96 -11.15
N VAL A 279 10.94 -1.07 -12.15
CA VAL A 279 12.09 -0.64 -12.95
C VAL A 279 12.30 0.84 -12.70
N ASN A 280 13.52 1.24 -12.33
CA ASN A 280 13.86 2.62 -11.94
C ASN A 280 14.11 3.53 -13.15
N THR A 281 13.15 3.58 -14.09
CA THR A 281 13.16 4.49 -15.25
C THR A 281 11.85 5.25 -15.32
N GLU A 282 11.91 6.52 -15.76
CA GLU A 282 10.74 7.39 -15.82
C GLU A 282 9.69 6.86 -16.81
N GLU A 283 10.13 6.32 -17.94
CA GLU A 283 9.29 5.75 -18.99
C GLU A 283 8.50 4.54 -18.48
N TYR A 284 9.14 3.65 -17.73
CA TYR A 284 8.46 2.51 -17.13
C TYR A 284 7.40 2.96 -16.13
N VAL A 285 7.73 3.94 -15.27
CA VAL A 285 6.79 4.46 -14.28
C VAL A 285 5.58 5.12 -14.95
N ILE A 286 5.79 5.90 -16.02
CA ILE A 286 4.72 6.49 -16.83
C ILE A 286 3.74 5.41 -17.31
N GLU A 287 4.25 4.29 -17.84
CA GLU A 287 3.40 3.19 -18.29
C GLU A 287 2.65 2.51 -17.16
N GLN A 288 3.28 2.31 -16.00
CA GLN A 288 2.59 1.77 -14.84
C GLN A 288 1.50 2.70 -14.32
N ILE A 289 1.71 4.03 -14.33
CA ILE A 289 0.68 5.00 -13.94
C ILE A 289 -0.52 4.93 -14.89
N ARG A 290 -0.30 4.84 -16.21
CA ARG A 290 -1.39 4.66 -17.19
C ARG A 290 -2.12 3.34 -16.99
N SER A 291 -1.39 2.27 -16.72
CA SER A 291 -1.94 0.95 -16.42
C SER A 291 -2.82 1.00 -15.14
N ALA A 292 -2.33 1.64 -14.08
CA ALA A 292 -3.07 1.85 -12.84
C ALA A 292 -4.36 2.64 -13.07
N ALA A 293 -4.31 3.70 -13.89
CA ALA A 293 -5.49 4.49 -14.24
C ALA A 293 -6.53 3.67 -15.01
N LYS A 294 -6.11 2.83 -15.97
CA LYS A 294 -6.99 1.92 -16.70
C LYS A 294 -7.62 0.88 -15.77
N LYS A 295 -6.85 0.33 -14.82
CA LYS A 295 -7.37 -0.57 -13.76
C LYS A 295 -8.39 0.14 -12.87
N ALA A 296 -8.09 1.36 -12.42
CA ALA A 296 -9.01 2.19 -11.64
C ALA A 296 -10.33 2.44 -12.38
N HIS A 297 -10.27 2.69 -13.69
CA HIS A 297 -11.49 2.86 -14.49
C HIS A 297 -12.32 1.58 -14.58
N LEU A 298 -11.67 0.43 -14.77
CA LEU A 298 -12.33 -0.87 -14.86
C LEU A 298 -13.01 -1.27 -13.53
N LEU A 299 -12.36 -1.00 -12.40
CA LEU A 299 -12.81 -1.42 -11.07
C LEU A 299 -13.58 -0.32 -10.32
N GLY A 300 -13.68 0.88 -10.88
CA GLY A 300 -14.19 2.09 -10.22
C GLY A 300 -13.14 2.78 -9.35
N GLN A 301 -12.26 2.02 -8.69
CA GLN A 301 -11.12 2.54 -7.95
C GLN A 301 -9.92 1.59 -7.99
N ALA A 302 -8.70 2.12 -7.80
CA ALA A 302 -7.50 1.32 -7.58
C ALA A 302 -6.48 2.05 -6.69
N VAL A 303 -5.60 1.27 -6.06
CA VAL A 303 -4.40 1.75 -5.37
C VAL A 303 -3.18 1.36 -6.18
N ALA A 304 -2.25 2.30 -6.38
CA ALA A 304 -0.94 2.02 -6.95
C ALA A 304 0.16 2.54 -6.02
N ILE A 305 1.23 1.77 -5.88
CA ILE A 305 2.32 2.07 -4.96
C ILE A 305 3.61 2.31 -5.75
N GLY A 306 4.28 3.42 -5.48
CA GLY A 306 5.66 3.67 -5.88
C GLY A 306 6.49 4.04 -4.67
N HIS A 307 7.76 4.34 -4.88
CA HIS A 307 8.70 4.74 -3.83
C HIS A 307 9.25 6.14 -4.12
N VAL A 308 9.80 6.80 -3.10
CA VAL A 308 10.38 8.16 -3.19
C VAL A 308 11.70 8.20 -4.01
N ARG A 309 11.60 7.89 -5.31
CA ARG A 309 12.71 7.84 -6.26
C ARG A 309 12.63 8.98 -7.26
N PRO A 310 13.77 9.53 -7.72
CA PRO A 310 13.76 10.61 -8.71
C PRO A 310 12.99 10.27 -10.00
N ALA A 311 13.08 9.04 -10.51
CA ALA A 311 12.32 8.61 -11.68
C ALA A 311 10.81 8.63 -11.44
N THR A 312 10.38 8.14 -10.27
CA THR A 312 8.97 8.11 -9.86
C THR A 312 8.39 9.52 -9.74
N ILE A 313 9.12 10.44 -9.09
CA ILE A 313 8.64 11.83 -8.91
C ILE A 313 8.54 12.57 -10.24
N ARG A 314 9.52 12.41 -11.14
CA ARG A 314 9.45 13.00 -12.49
C ARG A 314 8.28 12.46 -13.31
N ALA A 315 8.05 11.14 -13.24
CA ALA A 315 6.91 10.52 -13.92
C ALA A 315 5.57 11.05 -13.38
N LEU A 316 5.40 11.14 -12.05
CA LEU A 316 4.19 11.70 -11.44
C LEU A 316 3.93 13.14 -11.89
N LYS A 317 4.96 13.99 -11.86
CA LYS A 317 4.86 15.38 -12.31
C LYS A 317 4.37 15.52 -13.75
N ARG A 318 4.77 14.58 -14.63
CA ARG A 318 4.30 14.54 -16.02
C ARG A 318 2.91 13.93 -16.17
N MET A 319 2.60 12.92 -15.37
CA MET A 319 1.38 12.14 -15.52
C MET A 319 0.16 12.78 -14.85
N ILE A 320 0.31 13.56 -13.78
CA ILE A 320 -0.81 14.21 -13.10
C ILE A 320 -1.71 14.99 -14.09
N PRO A 321 -1.19 15.90 -14.95
CA PRO A 321 -2.03 16.59 -15.94
C PRO A 321 -2.66 15.66 -16.98
N GLU A 322 -1.99 14.58 -17.37
CA GLU A 322 -2.53 13.61 -18.32
C GLU A 322 -3.70 12.83 -17.71
N LEU A 323 -3.57 12.40 -16.46
CA LEU A 323 -4.62 11.71 -15.70
C LEU A 323 -5.86 12.59 -15.54
N GLU A 324 -5.67 13.86 -15.15
CA GLU A 324 -6.76 14.83 -15.03
C GLU A 324 -7.49 15.01 -16.37
N LYS A 325 -6.73 15.18 -17.46
CA LYS A 325 -7.30 15.33 -18.81
C LYS A 325 -8.07 14.07 -19.25
N ALA A 326 -7.59 12.89 -18.87
CA ALA A 326 -8.26 11.62 -19.13
C ALA A 326 -9.53 11.42 -18.28
N GLY A 327 -9.80 12.28 -17.30
CA GLY A 327 -10.97 12.21 -16.42
C GLY A 327 -10.77 11.33 -15.18
N VAL A 328 -9.53 10.96 -14.86
CA VAL A 328 -9.18 10.25 -13.63
C VAL A 328 -9.22 11.23 -12.48
N THR A 329 -9.90 10.86 -11.40
CA THR A 329 -9.87 11.59 -10.13
C THR A 329 -8.77 10.99 -9.27
N LEU A 330 -7.66 11.71 -9.09
CA LEU A 330 -6.70 11.37 -8.05
C LEU A 330 -7.33 11.59 -6.68
N VAL A 331 -7.10 10.68 -5.75
CA VAL A 331 -7.64 10.70 -4.38
C VAL A 331 -6.55 10.27 -3.40
N THR A 332 -6.62 10.75 -2.17
CA THR A 332 -5.84 10.15 -1.09
C THR A 332 -6.45 8.80 -0.69
N VAL A 333 -5.65 7.87 -0.17
CA VAL A 333 -6.10 6.50 0.06
C VAL A 333 -7.23 6.41 1.08
N ASP A 334 -7.26 7.30 2.08
CA ASP A 334 -8.31 7.39 3.10
C ASP A 334 -9.69 7.73 2.52
N GLN A 335 -9.76 8.41 1.38
CA GLN A 335 -11.02 8.74 0.69
C GLN A 335 -11.68 7.51 0.03
N ILE A 336 -10.92 6.44 -0.16
CA ILE A 336 -11.41 5.17 -0.74
C ILE A 336 -11.23 3.98 0.21
N ALA A 337 -10.65 4.19 1.40
CA ALA A 337 -10.48 3.17 2.42
C ALA A 337 -11.85 2.71 2.93
N PRO A 338 -12.06 1.38 3.11
CA PRO A 338 -13.29 0.87 3.68
C PRO A 338 -13.45 1.36 5.13
N PRO A 339 -14.69 1.61 5.58
CA PRO A 339 -14.92 1.95 6.97
C PRO A 339 -14.53 0.78 7.88
N ILE A 340 -13.89 1.10 8.99
CA ILE A 340 -13.55 0.11 10.02
C ILE A 340 -14.82 -0.14 10.85
N PRO A 341 -15.25 -1.41 11.02
CA PRO A 341 -16.38 -1.75 11.89
C PRO A 341 -16.19 -1.21 13.30
N ASP A 342 -17.26 -0.66 13.88
CA ASP A 342 -17.20 -0.07 15.22
C ASP A 342 -16.88 -1.12 16.30
N GLU A 343 -17.22 -2.40 16.08
CA GLU A 343 -16.88 -3.47 17.03
C GLU A 343 -15.38 -3.76 17.12
N LEU A 344 -14.61 -3.41 16.09
CA LEU A 344 -13.16 -3.61 16.06
C LEU A 344 -12.38 -2.43 16.65
N ARG A 345 -13.05 -1.30 16.92
CA ARG A 345 -12.43 -0.09 17.49
C ARG A 345 -12.41 -0.15 19.02
N THR A 346 -11.31 0.29 19.62
CA THR A 346 -11.20 0.45 21.07
C THR A 346 -11.27 1.95 21.42
N PRO A 347 -12.36 2.42 22.06
CA PRO A 347 -12.57 3.86 22.31
C PRO A 347 -11.46 4.56 23.11
N SER A 348 -10.69 3.80 23.89
CA SER A 348 -9.59 4.32 24.73
C SER A 348 -8.23 4.39 24.03
N LEU A 349 -8.09 3.87 22.82
CA LEU A 349 -6.90 4.06 21.98
C LEU A 349 -7.24 5.15 20.95
N PRO A 350 -6.89 6.42 21.18
CA PRO A 350 -7.18 7.47 20.22
C PRO A 350 -6.47 7.15 18.90
N ALA A 351 -7.18 7.35 17.78
CA ALA A 351 -6.52 7.59 16.51
C ALA A 351 -5.50 8.72 16.72
N GLN A 352 -4.30 8.60 16.15
CA GLN A 352 -3.34 9.69 16.20
C GLN A 352 -4.05 10.96 15.68
N PRO A 353 -3.98 12.09 16.39
CA PRO A 353 -4.69 13.29 15.95
C PRO A 353 -4.25 13.60 14.52
N SER A 354 -5.21 13.61 13.60
CA SER A 354 -4.99 14.11 12.25
C SER A 354 -4.58 15.57 12.36
N ALA A 355 -3.47 15.94 11.72
CA ALA A 355 -2.94 17.31 11.73
C ALA A 355 -3.94 18.35 11.17
N ALA A 356 -5.05 17.91 10.56
CA ALA A 356 -6.10 18.78 10.06
C ALA A 356 -7.02 19.39 11.15
N ALA A 357 -6.85 19.05 12.43
CA ALA A 357 -7.77 19.47 13.50
C ALA A 357 -7.26 20.60 14.42
N GLU A 358 -6.09 21.19 14.16
CA GLU A 358 -5.59 22.33 14.96
C GLU A 358 -5.73 23.65 14.18
N GLU A 359 -6.97 24.06 13.88
CA GLU A 359 -7.28 25.49 13.71
C GLU A 359 -7.18 26.16 15.09
N ALA A 360 -5.96 26.48 15.50
CA ALA A 360 -5.72 27.36 16.63
C ALA A 360 -6.01 28.80 16.18
N GLU A 361 -7.07 29.40 16.73
CA GLU A 361 -7.28 30.85 16.66
C GLU A 361 -6.02 31.60 17.13
N PRO A 362 -5.64 32.70 16.46
CA PRO A 362 -4.44 33.44 16.85
C PRO A 362 -4.64 34.08 18.23
N PRO A 363 -3.69 33.95 19.17
CA PRO A 363 -3.78 34.63 20.45
C PRO A 363 -3.65 36.15 20.26
N ASP A 364 -4.57 36.84 20.93
CA ASP A 364 -4.70 38.29 21.05
C ASP A 364 -3.35 38.97 21.36
N ALA A 365 -3.02 39.99 20.58
CA ALA A 365 -1.76 40.71 20.68
C ALA A 365 -1.80 41.68 21.87
N THR A 366 -1.32 41.25 23.03
CA THR A 366 -0.94 42.17 24.12
C THR A 366 0.50 42.67 23.94
N GLU A 367 0.66 43.98 24.20
CA GLU A 367 1.77 44.90 23.91
C GLU A 367 3.21 44.45 24.23
N PRO A 368 4.23 45.03 23.55
CA PRO A 368 5.63 44.62 23.69
C PRO A 368 6.27 45.15 24.99
N VAL A 369 6.97 44.26 25.69
CA VAL A 369 7.84 44.60 26.83
C VAL A 369 9.25 44.90 26.30
N GLU A 370 9.75 46.12 26.53
CA GLU A 370 11.14 46.52 26.26
C GLU A 370 12.14 45.74 27.14
N PRO A 371 13.33 45.36 26.63
CA PRO A 371 14.35 44.73 27.44
C PRO A 371 15.16 45.75 28.25
N GLU A 372 15.35 45.46 29.55
CA GLU A 372 16.22 46.23 30.45
C GLU A 372 17.73 46.05 30.11
N PRO A 373 18.57 47.07 30.40
CA PRO A 373 20.00 47.05 30.05
C PRO A 373 20.83 46.21 31.05
N PRO A 374 21.97 45.64 30.61
CA PRO A 374 22.81 44.81 31.47
C PRO A 374 23.61 45.64 32.49
N GLU A 375 23.64 45.14 33.74
CA GLU A 375 24.47 45.64 34.83
C GLU A 375 25.98 45.44 34.58
N SER A 376 26.74 46.46 34.97
CA SER A 376 28.20 46.54 34.94
C SER A 376 28.86 45.63 35.98
N LEU A 377 29.84 44.82 35.56
CA LEU A 377 30.78 44.14 36.47
C LEU A 377 32.21 44.67 36.25
N GLU A 378 32.86 44.95 37.38
CA GLU A 378 34.18 45.57 37.57
C GLU A 378 35.38 44.65 37.22
N PRO A 379 36.61 45.18 37.06
CA PRO A 379 37.72 44.50 36.41
C PRO A 379 38.49 43.58 37.36
N VAL A 380 38.91 42.42 36.87
CA VAL A 380 39.80 41.49 37.59
C VAL A 380 41.14 41.37 36.87
N GLU A 381 42.19 41.40 37.68
CA GLU A 381 43.61 41.56 37.38
C GLU A 381 44.23 40.52 36.44
N THR A 382 45.17 41.01 35.64
CA THR A 382 46.08 40.25 34.77
C THR A 382 47.09 39.44 35.58
N VAL A 383 47.16 38.14 35.32
CA VAL A 383 48.29 37.27 35.71
C VAL A 383 48.96 36.77 34.43
N GLU A 384 50.24 37.07 34.27
CA GLU A 384 51.11 36.61 33.18
C GLU A 384 51.35 35.09 33.25
N PRO A 385 51.42 34.39 32.11
CA PRO A 385 52.11 33.11 32.04
C PRO A 385 53.50 33.24 31.39
N GLU A 386 54.45 32.53 32.00
CA GLU A 386 55.86 32.40 31.66
C GLU A 386 56.12 31.84 30.25
N HIS A 387 57.24 32.31 29.68
CA HIS A 387 57.87 31.80 28.48
C HIS A 387 58.39 30.37 28.66
N THR A 388 58.01 29.48 27.75
CA THR A 388 58.84 28.34 27.33
C THR A 388 58.95 28.31 25.81
N GLU A 389 60.18 28.37 25.31
CA GLU A 389 60.54 28.28 23.89
C GLU A 389 60.36 26.85 23.35
N GLU A 390 59.73 26.71 22.17
CA GLU A 390 59.87 25.53 21.32
C GLU A 390 60.07 25.94 19.85
N PRO A 391 60.87 25.19 19.06
CA PRO A 391 61.46 25.69 17.82
C PRO A 391 60.55 25.53 16.60
N SER A 392 60.60 26.56 15.75
CA SER A 392 60.00 26.69 14.41
C SER A 392 60.21 25.45 13.52
N GLN A 393 59.11 24.75 13.19
CA GLN A 393 59.04 23.82 12.07
C GLN A 393 58.25 24.43 10.91
N LYS A 394 58.87 24.41 9.73
CA LYS A 394 58.36 24.92 8.45
C LYS A 394 57.15 24.09 7.97
N PRO A 395 56.12 24.69 7.37
CA PRO A 395 54.96 23.94 6.86
C PRO A 395 55.32 23.05 5.66
N PRO A 396 54.72 21.86 5.52
CA PRO A 396 54.94 20.99 4.36
C PRO A 396 54.23 21.53 3.10
N GLU A 397 54.87 21.27 1.96
CA GLU A 397 54.52 21.69 0.59
C GLU A 397 53.29 20.91 0.05
N PRO A 398 52.42 21.51 -0.79
CA PRO A 398 51.21 20.84 -1.28
C PRO A 398 51.54 19.70 -2.25
N ALA A 399 50.87 18.56 -2.06
CA ALA A 399 51.00 17.39 -2.91
C ALA A 399 50.43 17.64 -4.33
N GLN A 400 51.21 17.25 -5.33
CA GLN A 400 50.85 17.28 -6.76
C GLN A 400 49.82 16.18 -7.10
N PRO A 401 48.92 16.41 -8.08
CA PRO A 401 47.91 15.44 -8.47
C PRO A 401 48.51 14.25 -9.23
N PHE A 402 48.02 13.05 -8.90
CA PHE A 402 48.45 11.78 -9.50
C PHE A 402 47.63 11.50 -10.77
N GLU A 403 48.30 11.43 -11.93
CA GLU A 403 47.75 10.87 -13.16
C GLU A 403 48.22 9.41 -13.32
N PRO A 404 47.32 8.42 -13.51
CA PRO A 404 47.74 7.07 -13.81
C PRO A 404 48.09 6.89 -15.30
N ASP A 405 49.38 6.67 -15.57
CA ASP A 405 49.95 6.28 -16.87
C ASP A 405 49.57 4.82 -17.20
N TRP A 406 48.83 4.64 -18.29
CA TRP A 406 48.25 3.36 -18.75
C TRP A 406 49.16 2.56 -19.68
N ARG A 407 50.49 2.62 -19.52
CA ARG A 407 51.41 1.87 -20.38
C ARG A 407 52.44 1.06 -19.59
N LEU A 408 52.58 -0.19 -20.06
CA LEU A 408 53.65 -1.16 -19.82
C LEU A 408 53.44 -2.14 -18.66
N ARG A 409 52.89 -3.32 -19.00
CA ARG A 409 53.62 -4.60 -18.91
C ARG A 409 52.93 -5.67 -19.75
N ARG A 410 53.43 -5.84 -20.97
CA ARG A 410 53.55 -7.16 -21.60
C ARG A 410 54.95 -7.68 -21.26
N GLU A 411 55.04 -8.95 -20.87
CA GLU A 411 55.97 -9.99 -21.37
C GLU A 411 56.29 -11.09 -20.33
N PRO A 412 56.69 -12.31 -20.78
CA PRO A 412 56.11 -13.56 -20.30
C PRO A 412 57.02 -14.49 -19.46
N GLN A 413 56.36 -15.46 -18.82
CA GLN A 413 56.73 -16.86 -18.56
C GLN A 413 57.90 -17.26 -17.62
N ALA A 414 57.58 -18.34 -16.88
CA ALA A 414 58.39 -19.25 -16.07
C ALA A 414 58.69 -18.85 -14.61
#